data_AF-A0A3R7WXM0-F1
#
_entry.id   AF-A0A3R7WXM0-F1
#
_cell.length_a   1.000
_cell.length_b   1.000
_cell.length_c   1.000
_cell.angle_alpha   90.00
_cell.angle_beta   90.00
_cell.angle_gamma   90.00
#
_symmetry.space_group_name_H-M   'P 1'
#
loop_
_entity.id
_entity.type
_entity.pdbx_description
1 polymer ?
#
loop_
_entity_poly.entity_id
_entity_poly.type
_entity_poly.pdbx_seq_one_letter_code
_entity_poly.pdbx_strand_id
1 'polypeptide(L)'
;MHHELFLALLGVCGEVVVERTASKRENVTTFTFDELATPCLLSEGDRQVLLPLLHVGYCFRRLSKFAQPPLDTSRRDGSSIHPSLYVHSFRQSLSATLAVYAKHVASLEQEVLAKTDSNLFPFARLLVDFQGELELFPFLCRLVDHIERKKLRGKGVLEMLQSHDRSGYPRVQACVQSYLCNAHRVFFRQMMSWMTAAHVVDPYGEFFITSPSSSSEYAVDLARVPLRYFPSELAEDVMFIGNAIKILGNNSQHHQAICSCLHSLASHRTWSTQVVRDELAKLRVVIASALGTRVVVQGQFIQWLARVKAFYLLGHGDFFHAVIDQASPVFANAPTIRSEQELNHGVWSAFQLDASSMNDAPSLHDTCTHLKTAGSISVVVDYAADISGWRVHMNDRLCFEYSMNVLKQVDGLARRKGGMFVGLVLLPPITLVSWSCGRVAADEDPWQYVGLDMPVPWPVAPLLLTPATLVTYNHVFQLLFRLKRVQFALNRTWKLSRHHSQSCAILRHRVLFALSHVFVYFERDVVDVHFHECVAACAKSSDFDVVKKAHDTFVAQLVKRCYLYSATVMHAIDALIALGWDYCRHEPPHATRDATYLASTLRHLCAVLANTDAHPLVLVLDFNGFFTHG
;
A
#
# COMPACT_ATOMS: atom_id res chain seq x y z
N MET A 1 36.13 -23.94 -51.38
CA MET A 1 35.91 -22.57 -50.92
C MET A 1 34.46 -22.31 -50.49
N HIS A 2 33.44 -22.56 -51.32
CA HIS A 2 32.04 -22.35 -50.91
C HIS A 2 31.64 -23.15 -49.67
N HIS A 3 32.04 -24.43 -49.57
CA HIS A 3 31.77 -25.26 -48.38
C HIS A 3 32.38 -24.68 -47.09
N GLU A 4 33.67 -24.33 -47.10
CA GLU A 4 34.35 -23.65 -45.98
C GLU A 4 33.68 -22.32 -45.61
N LEU A 5 33.21 -21.56 -46.60
CA LEU A 5 32.50 -20.30 -46.37
C LEU A 5 31.13 -20.53 -45.69
N PHE A 6 30.37 -21.54 -46.12
CA PHE A 6 29.09 -21.89 -45.49
C PHE A 6 29.27 -22.40 -44.05
N LEU A 7 30.32 -23.19 -43.79
CA LEU A 7 30.71 -23.58 -42.43
C LEU A 7 31.07 -22.37 -41.56
N ALA A 8 31.83 -21.42 -42.11
CA ALA A 8 32.19 -20.18 -41.43
C ALA A 8 30.95 -19.31 -41.12
N LEU A 9 29.97 -19.25 -42.03
CA LEU A 9 28.69 -18.56 -41.81
C LEU A 9 27.87 -19.18 -40.66
N LEU A 10 27.96 -20.50 -40.48
CA LEU A 10 27.39 -21.21 -39.32
C LEU A 10 28.26 -21.10 -38.05
N GLY A 11 29.37 -20.36 -38.09
CA GLY A 11 30.24 -20.10 -36.95
C GLY A 11 31.28 -21.19 -36.68
N VAL A 12 31.47 -22.13 -37.60
CA VAL A 12 32.50 -23.18 -37.50
C VAL A 12 33.74 -22.70 -38.25
N CYS A 13 34.88 -22.63 -37.55
CA CYS A 13 36.16 -22.31 -38.19
C CYS A 13 36.71 -23.54 -38.91
N GLY A 14 37.42 -23.33 -40.00
CA GLY A 14 38.03 -24.38 -40.81
C GLY A 14 39.51 -24.11 -41.06
N GLU A 15 40.08 -24.73 -42.09
CA GLU A 15 41.49 -24.58 -42.44
C GLU A 15 41.76 -23.25 -43.17
N VAL A 16 40.77 -22.76 -43.93
CA VAL A 16 40.92 -21.53 -44.73
C VAL A 16 40.45 -20.29 -43.96
N VAL A 17 39.47 -20.46 -43.07
CA VAL A 17 38.88 -19.40 -42.25
C VAL A 17 39.26 -19.59 -40.80
N VAL A 18 40.09 -18.69 -40.28
CA VAL A 18 40.70 -18.73 -38.95
C VAL A 18 40.21 -17.55 -38.10
N GLU A 19 40.28 -17.68 -36.79
CA GLU A 19 39.95 -16.61 -35.84
C GLU A 19 41.05 -15.56 -35.76
N ARG A 20 40.71 -14.28 -35.91
CA ARG A 20 41.64 -13.18 -35.62
C ARG A 20 41.71 -12.93 -34.12
N THR A 21 42.82 -13.31 -33.50
CA THR A 21 43.15 -13.00 -32.10
C THR A 21 43.96 -11.69 -32.02
N ALA A 22 43.50 -10.69 -31.27
CA ALA A 22 44.25 -9.45 -31.05
C ALA A 22 45.29 -9.62 -29.90
N SER A 23 46.54 -9.23 -30.14
CA SER A 23 47.71 -9.53 -29.27
C SER A 23 47.75 -8.89 -27.87
N LYS A 24 46.67 -8.31 -27.33
CA LYS A 24 46.70 -7.71 -25.97
C LYS A 24 45.55 -8.06 -25.03
N ARG A 25 44.51 -8.75 -25.49
CA ARG A 25 43.49 -9.44 -24.68
C ARG A 25 42.92 -10.56 -25.56
N GLU A 26 42.72 -11.75 -25.01
CA GLU A 26 42.15 -12.94 -25.68
C GLU A 26 40.69 -12.75 -26.15
N ASN A 27 40.36 -11.63 -26.78
CA ASN A 27 39.06 -11.35 -27.33
C ASN A 27 39.18 -11.48 -28.86
N VAL A 28 38.75 -12.61 -29.39
CA VAL A 28 38.59 -12.84 -30.83
C VAL A 28 37.63 -11.79 -31.37
N THR A 29 38.03 -11.01 -32.37
CA THR A 29 37.23 -9.89 -32.87
C THR A 29 36.37 -10.25 -34.08
N THR A 30 36.91 -11.07 -34.98
CA THR A 30 36.30 -11.44 -36.27
C THR A 30 36.93 -12.72 -36.82
N PHE A 31 36.28 -13.37 -37.78
CA PHE A 31 36.93 -14.37 -38.62
C PHE A 31 37.73 -13.70 -39.74
N THR A 32 38.86 -14.29 -40.10
CA THR A 32 39.74 -13.83 -41.19
C THR A 32 40.26 -15.02 -41.98
N PHE A 33 40.68 -14.77 -43.20
CA PHE A 33 41.37 -15.76 -44.01
C PHE A 33 42.80 -15.98 -43.51
N ASP A 34 43.27 -17.23 -43.50
CA ASP A 34 44.64 -17.55 -43.11
C ASP A 34 45.65 -16.98 -44.11
N GLU A 35 46.65 -16.24 -43.62
CA GLU A 35 47.69 -15.59 -44.42
C GLU A 35 48.58 -16.59 -45.15
N LEU A 36 48.65 -17.83 -44.67
CA LEU A 36 49.48 -18.91 -45.25
C LEU A 36 48.77 -19.70 -46.36
N ALA A 37 47.44 -19.91 -46.25
CA ALA A 37 46.67 -20.73 -47.18
C ALA A 37 46.02 -19.94 -48.34
N THR A 38 45.80 -18.63 -48.17
CA THR A 38 44.97 -17.86 -49.11
C THR A 38 45.62 -17.19 -50.34
N PRO A 39 46.94 -16.94 -50.45
CA PRO A 39 47.47 -16.24 -51.63
C PRO A 39 47.35 -17.03 -52.94
N CYS A 40 46.97 -18.32 -52.89
CA CYS A 40 46.86 -19.20 -54.06
C CYS A 40 45.40 -19.41 -54.56
N LEU A 41 44.39 -19.05 -53.76
CA LEU A 41 42.99 -19.48 -53.97
C LEU A 41 42.00 -18.34 -54.29
N LEU A 42 42.31 -17.10 -53.88
CA LEU A 42 41.40 -15.95 -54.01
C LEU A 42 42.16 -14.70 -54.45
N SER A 43 41.52 -13.85 -55.25
CA SER A 43 42.04 -12.52 -55.54
C SER A 43 41.89 -11.61 -54.31
N GLU A 44 42.72 -10.57 -54.23
CA GLU A 44 42.60 -9.56 -53.16
C GLU A 44 41.23 -8.87 -53.17
N GLY A 45 40.63 -8.71 -54.36
CA GLY A 45 39.27 -8.17 -54.51
C GLY A 45 38.21 -9.09 -53.90
N ASP A 46 38.25 -10.39 -54.23
CA ASP A 46 37.30 -11.38 -53.68
C ASP A 46 37.45 -11.52 -52.16
N ARG A 47 38.68 -11.40 -51.65
CA ARG A 47 38.95 -11.40 -50.21
C ARG A 47 38.23 -10.26 -49.51
N GLN A 48 38.32 -9.03 -50.03
CA GLN A 48 37.64 -7.87 -49.45
C GLN A 48 36.12 -7.99 -49.51
N VAL A 49 35.59 -8.57 -50.58
CA VAL A 49 34.15 -8.85 -50.76
C VAL A 49 33.63 -9.85 -49.71
N LEU A 50 34.44 -10.83 -49.31
CA LEU A 50 34.03 -11.87 -48.36
C LEU A 50 34.21 -11.51 -46.88
N LEU A 51 35.05 -10.53 -46.54
CA LEU A 51 35.29 -10.11 -45.14
C LEU A 51 34.01 -9.76 -44.36
N PRO A 52 33.02 -9.02 -44.91
CA PRO A 52 31.77 -8.74 -44.21
C PRO A 52 30.97 -10.01 -43.88
N LEU A 53 30.95 -11.00 -44.77
CA LEU A 53 30.27 -12.28 -44.56
C LEU A 53 30.92 -13.08 -43.42
N LEU A 54 32.25 -13.06 -43.34
CA LEU A 54 32.99 -13.66 -42.24
C LEU A 54 32.66 -12.99 -40.89
N HIS A 55 32.42 -11.68 -40.88
CA HIS A 55 31.97 -10.98 -39.67
C HIS A 55 30.56 -11.44 -39.25
N VAL A 56 29.65 -11.68 -40.19
CA VAL A 56 28.30 -12.23 -39.91
C VAL A 56 28.41 -13.61 -39.26
N GLY A 57 29.25 -14.49 -39.80
CA GLY A 57 29.51 -15.81 -39.20
C GLY A 57 30.04 -15.73 -37.77
N TYR A 58 30.95 -14.80 -37.50
CA TYR A 58 31.45 -14.53 -36.14
C TYR A 58 30.31 -14.06 -35.22
N CYS A 59 29.48 -13.12 -35.69
CA CYS A 59 28.34 -12.63 -34.94
C CYS A 59 27.34 -13.75 -34.65
N PHE A 60 27.06 -14.62 -35.63
CA PHE A 60 26.21 -15.79 -35.45
C PHE A 60 26.70 -16.69 -34.33
N ARG A 61 28.01 -17.02 -34.31
CA ARG A 61 28.60 -17.82 -33.22
C ARG A 61 28.45 -17.17 -31.86
N ARG A 62 28.71 -15.86 -31.76
CA ARG A 62 28.56 -15.09 -30.51
C ARG A 62 27.11 -15.10 -30.02
N LEU A 63 26.16 -14.83 -30.92
CA LEU A 63 24.74 -14.81 -30.61
C LEU A 63 24.22 -16.21 -30.24
N SER A 64 24.70 -17.25 -30.92
CA SER A 64 24.36 -18.66 -30.62
C SER A 64 24.83 -19.08 -29.24
N LYS A 65 26.07 -18.71 -28.85
CA LYS A 65 26.58 -18.92 -27.47
C LYS A 65 25.68 -18.28 -26.41
N PHE A 66 25.16 -17.08 -26.68
CA PHE A 66 24.27 -16.39 -25.73
C PHE A 66 22.83 -16.95 -25.73
N ALA A 67 22.36 -17.44 -26.88
CA ALA A 67 21.01 -17.99 -27.06
C ALA A 67 20.84 -19.34 -26.33
N GLN A 68 21.90 -20.13 -26.25
CA GLN A 68 21.89 -21.38 -25.47
C GLN A 68 21.60 -21.08 -23.99
N PRO A 69 20.69 -21.83 -23.35
CA PRO A 69 20.50 -21.70 -21.91
C PRO A 69 21.82 -22.05 -21.21
N PRO A 70 22.19 -21.32 -20.13
CA PRO A 70 23.36 -21.68 -19.34
C PRO A 70 23.16 -23.10 -18.83
N LEU A 71 24.02 -24.03 -19.25
CA LEU A 71 24.05 -25.41 -18.77
C LEU A 71 24.14 -25.38 -17.23
N ASP A 72 23.28 -26.16 -16.60
CA ASP A 72 22.92 -26.19 -15.17
C ASP A 72 23.92 -25.62 -14.15
N THR A 73 23.38 -24.67 -13.37
CA THR A 73 23.58 -24.44 -11.93
C THR A 73 24.42 -25.46 -11.17
N SER A 74 25.75 -25.37 -11.23
CA SER A 74 26.61 -25.76 -10.11
C SER A 74 27.99 -25.09 -10.13
N ARG A 75 28.13 -24.11 -9.23
CA ARG A 75 29.34 -23.76 -8.46
C ARG A 75 30.69 -23.81 -9.20
N ARG A 76 31.19 -22.62 -9.55
CA ARG A 76 32.56 -22.07 -9.31
C ARG A 76 32.80 -20.99 -10.36
N ASP A 77 32.30 -19.79 -10.10
CA ASP A 77 32.90 -18.51 -10.52
C ASP A 77 31.87 -17.39 -10.31
N GLY A 78 32.29 -16.31 -9.65
CA GLY A 78 31.44 -15.20 -9.21
C GLY A 78 30.84 -14.33 -10.32
N SER A 79 30.70 -14.84 -11.54
CA SER A 79 30.16 -14.14 -12.71
C SER A 79 28.89 -14.80 -13.28
N SER A 80 28.11 -15.51 -12.45
CA SER A 80 26.88 -16.14 -12.90
C SER A 80 25.87 -15.08 -13.37
N ILE A 81 25.52 -15.11 -14.66
CA ILE A 81 24.32 -14.47 -15.20
C ILE A 81 23.16 -15.05 -14.40
N HIS A 82 22.60 -14.27 -13.48
CA HIS A 82 21.49 -14.75 -12.69
C HIS A 82 20.31 -15.04 -13.64
N PRO A 83 19.60 -16.14 -13.41
CA PRO A 83 18.44 -16.50 -14.23
C PRO A 83 17.38 -15.40 -14.13
N SER A 84 16.79 -15.04 -15.27
CA SER A 84 15.82 -13.97 -15.45
C SER A 84 14.79 -14.43 -16.49
N LEU A 85 13.50 -14.21 -16.21
CA LEU A 85 12.41 -14.58 -17.12
C LEU A 85 12.46 -13.76 -18.41
N TYR A 86 12.78 -12.47 -18.29
CA TYR A 86 12.85 -11.57 -19.44
C TYR A 86 14.06 -11.83 -20.32
N VAL A 87 15.23 -12.10 -19.72
CA VAL A 87 16.42 -12.53 -20.48
C VAL A 87 16.17 -13.86 -21.17
N HIS A 88 15.45 -14.79 -20.52
CA HIS A 88 15.06 -16.04 -21.15
C HIS A 88 14.14 -15.83 -22.36
N SER A 89 13.15 -14.93 -22.26
CA SER A 89 12.29 -14.57 -23.40
C SER A 89 13.07 -13.94 -24.57
N PHE A 90 14.12 -13.17 -24.26
CA PHE A 90 15.03 -12.60 -25.24
C PHE A 90 15.88 -13.69 -25.91
N ARG A 91 16.44 -14.63 -25.12
CA ARG A 91 17.19 -15.78 -25.64
C ARG A 91 16.35 -16.65 -26.57
N GLN A 92 15.09 -16.90 -26.20
CA GLN A 92 14.16 -17.65 -27.03
C GLN A 92 13.89 -16.95 -28.37
N SER A 93 13.69 -15.63 -28.33
CA SER A 93 13.48 -14.82 -29.53
C SER A 93 14.73 -14.79 -30.42
N LEU A 94 15.91 -14.69 -29.79
CA LEU A 94 17.20 -14.77 -30.47
C LEU A 94 17.42 -16.13 -31.13
N SER A 95 17.17 -17.21 -30.42
CA SER A 95 17.27 -18.57 -30.95
C SER A 95 16.36 -18.77 -32.15
N ALA A 96 15.14 -18.21 -32.14
CA ALA A 96 14.24 -18.28 -33.28
C ALA A 96 14.78 -17.52 -34.50
N THR A 97 15.34 -16.32 -34.32
CA THR A 97 15.97 -15.56 -35.41
C THR A 97 17.19 -16.29 -35.99
N LEU A 98 18.05 -16.84 -35.12
CA LEU A 98 19.23 -17.59 -35.55
C LEU A 98 18.86 -18.88 -36.29
N ALA A 99 17.77 -19.55 -35.90
CA ALA A 99 17.27 -20.74 -36.60
C ALA A 99 16.78 -20.41 -38.03
N VAL A 100 16.12 -19.26 -38.23
CA VAL A 100 15.71 -18.80 -39.57
C VAL A 100 16.93 -18.54 -40.44
N TYR A 101 17.96 -17.90 -39.90
CA TYR A 101 19.23 -17.69 -40.60
C TYR A 101 19.92 -19.01 -40.96
N ALA A 102 20.06 -19.93 -40.01
CA ALA A 102 20.69 -21.23 -40.27
C ALA A 102 19.97 -22.02 -41.36
N LYS A 103 18.63 -21.95 -41.40
CA LYS A 103 17.82 -22.52 -42.48
C LYS A 103 18.07 -21.82 -43.82
N HIS A 104 18.24 -20.50 -43.82
CA HIS A 104 18.57 -19.75 -45.02
C HIS A 104 19.95 -20.12 -45.59
N VAL A 105 20.96 -20.24 -44.72
CA VAL A 105 22.30 -20.72 -45.10
C VAL A 105 22.23 -22.12 -45.72
N ALA A 106 21.50 -23.05 -45.09
CA ALA A 106 21.33 -24.41 -45.61
C ALA A 106 20.62 -24.44 -46.98
N SER A 107 19.61 -23.57 -47.20
CA SER A 107 18.94 -23.49 -48.50
C SER A 107 19.88 -22.98 -49.61
N LEU A 108 20.74 -22.02 -49.31
CA LEU A 108 21.74 -21.50 -50.26
C LEU A 108 22.80 -22.55 -50.57
N GLU A 109 23.24 -23.32 -49.57
CA GLU A 109 24.16 -24.44 -49.79
C GLU A 109 23.55 -25.48 -50.74
N GLN A 110 22.28 -25.83 -50.53
CA GLN A 110 21.56 -26.77 -51.40
C GLN A 110 21.44 -26.25 -52.84
N GLU A 111 21.21 -24.95 -53.04
CA GLU A 111 21.17 -24.35 -54.38
C GLU A 111 22.53 -24.37 -55.08
N VAL A 112 23.62 -24.15 -54.33
CA VAL A 112 24.99 -24.23 -54.87
C VAL A 112 25.32 -25.66 -55.29
N LEU A 113 24.95 -26.65 -54.48
CA LEU A 113 25.14 -28.08 -54.79
C LEU A 113 24.28 -28.57 -55.97
N ALA A 114 23.12 -27.96 -56.22
CA ALA A 114 22.25 -28.33 -57.33
C ALA A 114 22.72 -27.78 -58.70
N LYS A 115 23.55 -26.72 -58.71
CA LYS A 115 23.99 -26.01 -59.92
C LYS A 115 25.41 -26.36 -60.38
N THR A 116 26.04 -27.33 -59.71
CA THR A 116 27.46 -27.69 -59.87
C THR A 116 27.86 -28.12 -61.29
N ASP A 117 26.90 -28.46 -62.16
CA ASP A 117 27.21 -28.94 -63.52
C ASP A 117 27.21 -27.86 -64.61
N SER A 118 26.80 -26.60 -64.35
CA SER A 118 26.71 -25.62 -65.46
C SER A 118 26.90 -24.12 -65.20
N ASN A 119 27.12 -23.61 -63.98
CA ASN A 119 27.54 -22.20 -63.81
C ASN A 119 28.19 -21.92 -62.44
N LEU A 120 29.31 -21.19 -62.45
CA LEU A 120 30.00 -20.69 -61.25
C LEU A 120 29.06 -19.80 -60.43
N PHE A 121 28.85 -20.11 -59.15
CA PHE A 121 28.05 -19.28 -58.23
C PHE A 121 28.88 -18.09 -57.71
N PRO A 122 28.58 -16.83 -58.10
CA PRO A 122 29.42 -15.69 -57.75
C PRO A 122 29.29 -15.31 -56.27
N PHE A 123 30.42 -15.01 -55.60
CA PHE A 123 30.43 -14.55 -54.21
C PHE A 123 29.64 -13.25 -53.98
N ALA A 124 29.56 -12.39 -55.00
CA ALA A 124 28.76 -11.17 -54.96
C ALA A 124 27.26 -11.44 -54.74
N ARG A 125 26.75 -12.61 -55.17
CA ARG A 125 25.35 -12.99 -54.93
C ARG A 125 25.07 -13.24 -53.45
N LEU A 126 26.01 -13.90 -52.74
CA LEU A 126 25.90 -14.13 -51.29
C LEU A 126 25.80 -12.83 -50.51
N LEU A 127 26.52 -11.78 -50.92
CA LEU A 127 26.43 -10.48 -50.26
C LEU A 127 25.04 -9.84 -50.38
N VAL A 128 24.40 -10.00 -51.54
CA VAL A 128 23.05 -9.49 -51.76
C VAL A 128 22.05 -10.29 -50.93
N ASP A 129 22.19 -11.62 -50.91
CA ASP A 129 21.29 -12.50 -50.16
C ASP A 129 21.41 -12.28 -48.64
N PHE A 130 22.62 -12.04 -48.10
CA PHE A 130 22.86 -11.77 -46.67
C PHE A 130 22.86 -10.29 -46.25
N GLN A 131 22.37 -9.39 -47.11
CA GLN A 131 22.37 -7.95 -46.82
C GLN A 131 21.59 -7.61 -45.53
N GLY A 132 20.56 -8.40 -45.18
CA GLY A 132 19.78 -8.18 -43.95
C GLY A 132 20.55 -8.50 -42.68
N GLU A 133 21.25 -9.62 -42.68
CA GLU A 133 21.98 -10.15 -41.55
C GLU A 133 23.29 -9.38 -41.31
N LEU A 134 23.87 -8.84 -42.37
CA LEU A 134 25.00 -7.91 -42.31
C LEU A 134 24.70 -6.69 -41.44
N GLU A 135 23.47 -6.18 -41.47
CA GLU A 135 23.04 -5.04 -40.64
C GLU A 135 22.53 -5.48 -39.25
N LEU A 136 21.76 -6.57 -39.21
CA LEU A 136 21.05 -7.01 -38.01
C LEU A 136 21.98 -7.62 -36.97
N PHE A 137 22.91 -8.50 -37.36
CA PHE A 137 23.71 -9.27 -36.39
C PHE A 137 24.71 -8.42 -35.58
N PRO A 138 25.42 -7.43 -36.16
CA PRO A 138 26.24 -6.51 -35.38
C PRO A 138 25.41 -5.69 -34.39
N PHE A 139 24.19 -5.31 -34.76
CA PHE A 139 23.25 -4.66 -33.84
C PHE A 139 22.84 -5.58 -32.68
N LEU A 140 22.45 -6.83 -32.97
CA LEU A 140 22.10 -7.81 -31.94
C LEU A 140 23.28 -8.11 -31.01
N CYS A 141 24.51 -8.19 -31.52
CA CYS A 141 25.71 -8.35 -30.70
C CYS A 141 25.88 -7.17 -29.73
N ARG A 142 25.63 -5.94 -30.17
CA ARG A 142 25.65 -4.76 -29.29
C ARG A 142 24.58 -4.84 -28.19
N LEU A 143 23.38 -5.36 -28.50
CA LEU A 143 22.34 -5.54 -27.50
C LEU A 143 22.73 -6.60 -26.46
N VAL A 144 23.26 -7.75 -26.89
CA VAL A 144 23.74 -8.81 -26.00
C VAL A 144 24.86 -8.29 -25.09
N ASP A 145 25.83 -7.58 -25.67
CA ASP A 145 26.90 -6.93 -24.89
C ASP A 145 26.36 -5.95 -23.86
N HIS A 146 25.30 -5.22 -24.20
CA HIS A 146 24.66 -4.30 -23.27
C HIS A 146 24.01 -5.03 -22.10
N ILE A 147 23.33 -6.16 -22.37
CA ILE A 147 22.69 -7.01 -21.37
C ILE A 147 23.75 -7.59 -20.43
N GLU A 148 24.86 -8.11 -20.96
CA GLU A 148 25.93 -8.74 -20.16
C GLU A 148 26.73 -7.72 -19.34
N ARG A 149 27.16 -6.61 -19.95
CA ARG A 149 27.99 -5.59 -19.26
C ARG A 149 27.23 -4.89 -18.14
N LYS A 150 25.97 -4.54 -18.37
CA LYS A 150 25.12 -3.88 -17.36
C LYS A 150 24.36 -4.85 -16.47
N LYS A 151 24.45 -6.16 -16.71
CA LYS A 151 23.69 -7.21 -16.02
C LYS A 151 22.19 -6.87 -15.95
N LEU A 152 21.62 -6.47 -17.09
CA LEU A 152 20.21 -6.04 -17.16
C LEU A 152 19.26 -7.19 -16.84
N ARG A 153 18.18 -6.87 -16.10
CA ARG A 153 17.12 -7.79 -15.69
C ARG A 153 15.77 -7.09 -15.72
N GLY A 154 14.68 -7.87 -15.76
CA GLY A 154 13.32 -7.36 -15.65
C GLY A 154 13.06 -6.19 -16.60
N LYS A 155 12.69 -5.06 -16.00
CA LYS A 155 12.44 -3.79 -16.72
C LYS A 155 13.61 -3.30 -17.58
N GLY A 156 14.85 -3.59 -17.21
CA GLY A 156 16.02 -3.10 -17.94
C GLY A 156 16.07 -3.67 -19.35
N VAL A 157 15.64 -4.92 -19.53
CA VAL A 157 15.52 -5.57 -20.84
C VAL A 157 14.36 -4.96 -21.63
N LEU A 158 13.21 -4.77 -20.99
CA LEU A 158 12.02 -4.17 -21.59
C LEU A 158 12.26 -2.74 -22.07
N GLU A 159 12.82 -1.87 -21.22
CA GLU A 159 13.14 -0.48 -21.56
C GLU A 159 14.21 -0.37 -22.65
N MET A 160 15.19 -1.28 -22.64
CA MET A 160 16.20 -1.34 -23.70
C MET A 160 15.56 -1.68 -25.05
N LEU A 161 14.73 -2.72 -25.11
CA LEU A 161 14.03 -3.11 -26.34
C LEU A 161 13.10 -1.98 -26.82
N GLN A 162 12.33 -1.38 -25.91
CA GLN A 162 11.45 -0.26 -26.24
C GLN A 162 12.22 0.96 -26.77
N SER A 163 13.43 1.22 -26.27
CA SER A 163 14.25 2.33 -26.76
C SER A 163 14.68 2.18 -28.22
N HIS A 164 14.76 0.94 -28.72
CA HIS A 164 15.13 0.60 -30.09
C HIS A 164 13.94 0.36 -31.02
N ASP A 165 12.72 0.27 -30.50
CA ASP A 165 11.48 0.15 -31.30
C ASP A 165 11.23 1.38 -32.19
N ARG A 166 11.71 2.57 -31.77
CA ARG A 166 11.64 3.81 -32.57
C ARG A 166 12.85 4.02 -33.49
N SER A 167 13.64 2.98 -33.74
CA SER A 167 14.76 3.08 -34.68
C SER A 167 14.26 3.33 -36.10
N GLY A 168 14.97 4.17 -36.86
CA GLY A 168 14.62 4.46 -38.26
C GLY A 168 14.95 3.34 -39.26
N TYR A 169 15.43 2.19 -38.79
CA TYR A 169 15.82 1.05 -39.63
C TYR A 169 14.72 -0.03 -39.60
N PRO A 170 13.98 -0.27 -40.70
CA PRO A 170 12.81 -1.14 -40.70
C PRO A 170 13.09 -2.60 -40.30
N ARG A 171 14.23 -3.16 -40.71
CA ARG A 171 14.62 -4.54 -40.39
C ARG A 171 14.92 -4.72 -38.90
N VAL A 172 15.65 -3.77 -38.32
CA VAL A 172 15.97 -3.74 -36.89
C VAL A 172 14.70 -3.55 -36.08
N GLN A 173 13.84 -2.62 -36.49
CA GLN A 173 12.55 -2.37 -35.86
C GLN A 173 11.66 -3.62 -35.85
N ALA A 174 11.50 -4.30 -36.98
CA ALA A 174 10.70 -5.53 -37.06
C ALA A 174 11.23 -6.64 -36.14
N CYS A 175 12.56 -6.79 -36.05
CA CYS A 175 13.20 -7.75 -35.15
C CYS A 175 12.94 -7.39 -33.68
N VAL A 176 13.20 -6.13 -33.30
CA VAL A 176 13.00 -5.64 -31.92
C VAL A 176 11.53 -5.74 -31.51
N GLN A 177 10.59 -5.45 -32.40
CA GLN A 177 9.15 -5.60 -32.14
C GLN A 177 8.76 -7.05 -31.84
N SER A 178 9.29 -8.01 -32.58
CA SER A 178 9.08 -9.44 -32.31
C SER A 178 9.61 -9.84 -30.92
N TYR A 179 10.79 -9.34 -30.55
CA TYR A 179 11.42 -9.64 -29.26
C TYR A 179 10.65 -9.00 -28.11
N LEU A 180 10.23 -7.75 -28.31
CA LEU A 180 9.41 -7.00 -27.37
C LEU A 180 8.04 -7.66 -27.17
N CYS A 181 7.38 -8.15 -28.24
CA CYS A 181 6.13 -8.91 -28.12
C CYS A 181 6.29 -10.14 -27.23
N ASN A 182 7.37 -10.91 -27.40
CA ASN A 182 7.64 -12.08 -26.57
C ASN A 182 7.93 -11.71 -25.12
N ALA A 183 8.66 -10.61 -24.89
CA ALA A 183 8.89 -10.10 -23.53
C ALA A 183 7.61 -9.58 -22.86
N HIS A 184 6.75 -8.89 -23.62
CA HIS A 184 5.43 -8.44 -23.15
C HIS A 184 4.49 -9.60 -22.83
N ARG A 185 4.58 -10.73 -23.55
CA ARG A 185 3.83 -11.95 -23.17
C ARG A 185 4.18 -12.45 -21.78
N VAL A 186 5.46 -12.38 -21.37
CA VAL A 186 5.87 -12.70 -20.00
C VAL A 186 5.29 -11.70 -19.01
N PHE A 187 5.40 -10.40 -19.31
CA PHE A 187 4.83 -9.34 -18.48
C PHE A 187 3.31 -9.49 -18.28
N PHE A 188 2.55 -9.71 -19.35
CA PHE A 188 1.11 -9.92 -19.27
C PHE A 188 0.73 -11.23 -18.56
N ARG A 189 1.56 -12.27 -18.62
CA ARG A 189 1.34 -13.50 -17.81
C ARG A 189 1.52 -13.25 -16.32
N GLN A 190 2.52 -12.44 -15.94
CA GLN A 190 2.69 -12.06 -14.54
C GLN A 190 1.53 -11.17 -14.05
N MET A 191 1.11 -10.20 -14.87
CA MET A 191 -0.09 -9.41 -14.60
C MET A 191 -1.34 -10.28 -14.50
N MET A 192 -1.52 -11.26 -15.40
CA MET A 192 -2.65 -12.19 -15.37
C MET A 192 -2.70 -12.97 -14.06
N SER A 193 -1.57 -13.56 -13.65
CA SER A 193 -1.47 -14.32 -12.40
C SER A 193 -1.86 -13.47 -11.20
N TRP A 194 -1.36 -12.23 -11.16
CA TRP A 194 -1.69 -11.29 -10.10
C TRP A 194 -3.16 -10.88 -10.12
N MET A 195 -3.67 -10.46 -11.29
CA MET A 195 -5.02 -9.94 -11.42
C MET A 195 -6.08 -11.01 -11.22
N THR A 196 -5.85 -12.27 -11.63
CA THR A 196 -6.85 -13.34 -11.49
C THR A 196 -6.78 -14.07 -10.16
N ALA A 197 -5.58 -14.44 -9.70
CA ALA A 197 -5.40 -15.27 -8.51
C ALA A 197 -4.91 -14.50 -7.28
N ALA A 198 -4.66 -13.18 -7.39
CA ALA A 198 -4.01 -12.37 -6.34
C ALA A 198 -2.68 -12.97 -5.84
N HIS A 199 -2.00 -13.73 -6.72
CA HIS A 199 -0.75 -14.42 -6.44
C HIS A 199 0.34 -13.98 -7.42
N VAL A 200 1.48 -13.59 -6.87
CA VAL A 200 2.65 -13.16 -7.65
C VAL A 200 3.52 -14.39 -7.96
N VAL A 201 3.55 -14.80 -9.23
CA VAL A 201 4.49 -15.82 -9.72
C VAL A 201 5.76 -15.10 -10.22
N ASP A 202 6.73 -14.93 -9.33
CA ASP A 202 7.99 -14.27 -9.64
C ASP A 202 9.21 -14.96 -9.00
N PRO A 203 9.74 -16.03 -9.62
CA PRO A 203 10.86 -16.80 -9.08
C PRO A 203 12.16 -16.00 -8.91
N TYR A 204 12.33 -14.90 -9.65
CA TYR A 204 13.58 -14.14 -9.71
C TYR A 204 13.46 -12.70 -9.16
N GLY A 205 12.30 -12.32 -8.64
CA GLY A 205 12.09 -10.99 -8.03
C GLY A 205 12.18 -9.83 -9.03
N GLU A 206 11.68 -10.02 -10.25
CA GLU A 206 11.71 -9.05 -11.35
C GLU A 206 10.40 -8.26 -11.53
N PHE A 207 9.28 -8.76 -11.01
CA PHE A 207 7.96 -8.15 -11.17
C PHE A 207 7.77 -6.99 -10.19
N PHE A 208 7.00 -5.97 -10.59
CA PHE A 208 6.87 -4.74 -9.81
C PHE A 208 5.96 -4.85 -8.57
N ILE A 209 5.23 -5.94 -8.42
CA ILE A 209 4.42 -6.20 -7.23
C ILE A 209 5.21 -7.10 -6.30
N THR A 210 5.46 -6.62 -5.09
CA THR A 210 6.20 -7.38 -4.08
C THR A 210 5.40 -7.51 -2.80
N SER A 211 5.48 -8.68 -2.18
CA SER A 211 5.09 -8.84 -0.78
C SER A 211 6.35 -8.58 0.06
N PRO A 212 6.35 -7.57 0.95
CA PRO A 212 7.37 -7.46 1.98
C PRO A 212 7.26 -8.71 2.85
N SER A 213 8.37 -9.41 3.06
CA SER A 213 8.43 -10.68 3.81
C SER A 213 7.89 -10.63 5.25
N SER A 214 7.48 -9.46 5.74
CA SER A 214 6.96 -9.18 7.07
C SER A 214 5.52 -8.64 7.10
N SER A 215 4.90 -8.32 5.96
CA SER A 215 3.51 -7.83 5.89
C SER A 215 2.70 -8.56 4.82
N SER A 216 1.46 -8.91 5.16
CA SER A 216 0.48 -9.49 4.23
C SER A 216 -0.03 -8.51 3.16
N GLU A 217 0.62 -7.35 3.06
CA GLU A 217 0.27 -6.24 2.18
C GLU A 217 1.23 -6.18 1.00
N TYR A 218 0.69 -6.23 -0.21
CA TYR A 218 1.47 -6.09 -1.43
C TYR A 218 1.77 -4.61 -1.70
N ALA A 219 3.00 -4.31 -2.09
CA ALA A 219 3.44 -2.97 -2.44
C ALA A 219 4.01 -2.92 -3.87
N VAL A 220 3.83 -1.78 -4.54
CA VAL A 220 4.40 -1.51 -5.86
C VAL A 220 5.83 -1.04 -5.67
N ASP A 221 6.80 -1.78 -6.19
CA ASP A 221 8.18 -1.36 -6.29
C ASP A 221 8.43 -0.62 -7.62
N LEU A 222 8.47 0.71 -7.54
CA LEU A 222 8.76 1.59 -8.68
C LEU A 222 10.13 1.31 -9.30
N ALA A 223 11.08 0.74 -8.55
CA ALA A 223 12.38 0.35 -9.09
C ALA A 223 12.28 -0.83 -10.08
N ARG A 224 11.16 -1.56 -10.10
CA ARG A 224 10.92 -2.68 -11.02
C ARG A 224 9.91 -2.36 -12.13
N VAL A 225 9.24 -1.20 -12.08
CA VAL A 225 8.32 -0.74 -13.14
C VAL A 225 9.10 -0.17 -14.35
N PRO A 226 8.75 -0.53 -15.60
CA PRO A 226 9.31 0.09 -16.81
C PRO A 226 8.72 1.49 -17.06
N LEU A 227 9.10 2.45 -16.20
CA LEU A 227 8.51 3.80 -16.14
C LEU A 227 8.63 4.62 -17.43
N ARG A 228 9.54 4.26 -18.35
CA ARG A 228 9.70 4.97 -19.63
C ARG A 228 8.46 4.95 -20.52
N TYR A 229 7.64 3.91 -20.40
CA TYR A 229 6.46 3.74 -21.25
C TYR A 229 5.24 3.19 -20.51
N PHE A 230 5.42 2.71 -19.28
CA PHE A 230 4.37 2.27 -18.37
C PHE A 230 4.36 3.17 -17.12
N PRO A 231 3.49 4.20 -17.07
CA PRO A 231 3.39 5.13 -15.94
C PRO A 231 3.07 4.44 -14.61
N SER A 232 3.42 5.09 -13.50
CA SER A 232 3.11 4.59 -12.15
C SER A 232 1.59 4.43 -11.91
N GLU A 233 0.78 5.29 -12.51
CA GLU A 233 -0.69 5.21 -12.49
C GLU A 233 -1.19 3.82 -12.90
N LEU A 234 -0.65 3.27 -13.99
CA LEU A 234 -1.04 1.94 -14.48
C LEU A 234 -0.57 0.82 -13.55
N ALA A 235 0.56 1.01 -12.86
CA ALA A 235 1.04 0.03 -11.88
C ALA A 235 0.13 0.00 -10.65
N GLU A 236 -0.35 1.17 -10.21
CA GLU A 236 -1.33 1.31 -9.14
C GLU A 236 -2.69 0.71 -9.53
N ASP A 237 -3.14 0.89 -10.78
CA ASP A 237 -4.35 0.24 -11.30
C ASP A 237 -4.25 -1.30 -11.24
N VAL A 238 -3.13 -1.87 -11.68
CA VAL A 238 -2.91 -3.32 -11.64
C VAL A 238 -2.84 -3.83 -10.20
N MET A 239 -2.21 -3.08 -9.30
CA MET A 239 -2.18 -3.40 -7.88
C MET A 239 -3.59 -3.39 -7.26
N PHE A 240 -4.36 -2.34 -7.53
CA PHE A 240 -5.74 -2.21 -7.08
C PHE A 240 -6.59 -3.41 -7.53
N ILE A 241 -6.49 -3.79 -8.81
CA ILE A 241 -7.26 -4.91 -9.37
C ILE A 241 -6.96 -6.23 -8.64
N GLY A 242 -5.69 -6.56 -8.42
CA GLY A 242 -5.35 -7.80 -7.70
C GLY A 242 -5.77 -7.77 -6.22
N ASN A 243 -5.63 -6.63 -5.55
CA ASN A 243 -6.13 -6.46 -4.18
C ASN A 243 -7.66 -6.61 -4.11
N ALA A 244 -8.39 -6.01 -5.06
CA ALA A 244 -9.83 -6.14 -5.17
C ALA A 244 -10.25 -7.60 -5.38
N ILE A 245 -9.49 -8.38 -6.17
CA ILE A 245 -9.80 -9.79 -6.43
C ILE A 245 -9.52 -10.71 -5.26
N LYS A 246 -8.54 -10.37 -4.41
CA LYS A 246 -8.39 -11.02 -3.09
C LYS A 246 -9.68 -10.95 -2.26
N ILE A 247 -10.50 -9.91 -2.47
CA ILE A 247 -11.77 -9.69 -1.75
C ILE A 247 -12.97 -10.25 -2.50
N LEU A 248 -13.00 -10.07 -3.82
CA LEU A 248 -14.05 -10.60 -4.68
C LEU A 248 -13.97 -12.13 -4.82
N GLY A 249 -12.82 -12.75 -4.51
CA GLY A 249 -12.62 -14.19 -4.66
C GLY A 249 -12.77 -14.67 -6.10
N ASN A 250 -12.92 -15.99 -6.28
CA ASN A 250 -12.94 -16.62 -7.60
C ASN A 250 -14.30 -16.51 -8.31
N ASN A 251 -14.63 -15.32 -8.83
CA ASN A 251 -15.80 -15.11 -9.70
C ASN A 251 -15.43 -15.30 -11.17
N SER A 252 -16.10 -16.21 -11.88
CA SER A 252 -15.83 -16.52 -13.29
C SER A 252 -15.96 -15.31 -14.23
N GLN A 253 -16.91 -14.40 -13.97
CA GLN A 253 -17.12 -13.20 -14.80
C GLN A 253 -15.94 -12.24 -14.73
N HIS A 254 -15.38 -11.98 -13.55
CA HIS A 254 -14.21 -11.10 -13.40
C HIS A 254 -12.96 -11.74 -14.02
N HIS A 255 -12.81 -13.07 -13.87
CA HIS A 255 -11.75 -13.81 -14.54
C HIS A 255 -11.84 -13.68 -16.06
N GLN A 256 -13.03 -13.82 -16.64
CA GLN A 256 -13.25 -13.66 -18.08
C GLN A 256 -12.93 -12.24 -18.55
N ALA A 257 -13.37 -11.21 -17.83
CA ALA A 257 -13.10 -9.81 -18.18
C ALA A 257 -11.60 -9.47 -18.15
N ILE A 258 -10.85 -9.99 -17.18
CA ILE A 258 -9.39 -9.82 -17.11
C ILE A 258 -8.72 -10.55 -18.27
N CYS A 259 -9.13 -11.79 -18.51
CA CYS A 259 -8.60 -12.61 -19.59
C CYS A 259 -8.81 -11.95 -20.96
N SER A 260 -10.01 -11.42 -21.24
CA SER A 260 -10.31 -10.75 -22.50
C SER A 260 -9.52 -9.45 -22.67
N CYS A 261 -9.37 -8.66 -21.60
CA CYS A 261 -8.58 -7.43 -21.60
C CYS A 261 -7.11 -7.72 -21.92
N LEU A 262 -6.46 -8.61 -21.17
CA LEU A 262 -5.06 -8.95 -21.37
C LEU A 262 -4.81 -9.69 -22.69
N HIS A 263 -5.77 -10.49 -23.17
CA HIS A 263 -5.68 -11.11 -24.50
C HIS A 263 -5.74 -10.08 -25.62
N SER A 264 -6.64 -9.08 -25.52
CA SER A 264 -6.69 -7.96 -26.46
C SER A 264 -5.35 -7.20 -26.49
N LEU A 265 -4.81 -6.86 -25.31
CA LEU A 265 -3.50 -6.19 -25.21
C LEU A 265 -2.35 -7.02 -25.80
N ALA A 266 -2.35 -8.34 -25.57
CA ALA A 266 -1.33 -9.25 -26.10
C ALA A 266 -1.42 -9.49 -27.62
N SER A 267 -2.55 -9.15 -28.25
CA SER A 267 -2.74 -9.29 -29.71
C SER A 267 -2.06 -8.18 -30.52
N HIS A 268 -1.82 -7.02 -29.90
CA HIS A 268 -1.18 -5.90 -30.54
C HIS A 268 0.33 -6.13 -30.71
N ARG A 269 0.86 -5.85 -31.92
CA ARG A 269 2.29 -5.96 -32.22
C ARG A 269 3.11 -4.77 -31.75
N THR A 270 2.48 -3.60 -31.65
CA THR A 270 3.12 -2.36 -31.21
C THR A 270 2.58 -1.95 -29.85
N TRP A 271 3.46 -1.40 -29.01
CA TRP A 271 3.06 -0.88 -27.72
C TRP A 271 2.43 0.51 -27.87
N SER A 272 1.19 0.66 -27.44
CA SER A 272 0.54 1.96 -27.27
C SER A 272 0.11 2.14 -25.82
N THR A 273 0.75 3.08 -25.12
CA THR A 273 0.41 3.39 -23.72
C THR A 273 -1.03 3.86 -23.57
N GLN A 274 -1.61 4.52 -24.57
CA GLN A 274 -3.01 4.98 -24.55
C GLN A 274 -3.99 3.80 -24.56
N VAL A 275 -3.78 2.82 -25.46
CA VAL A 275 -4.65 1.64 -25.55
C VAL A 275 -4.59 0.83 -24.25
N VAL A 276 -3.40 0.65 -23.69
CA VAL A 276 -3.22 -0.06 -22.41
C VAL A 276 -3.94 0.68 -21.27
N ARG A 277 -3.84 2.01 -21.24
CA ARG A 277 -4.55 2.85 -20.26
C ARG A 277 -6.07 2.71 -20.39
N ASP A 278 -6.61 2.81 -21.59
CA ASP A 278 -8.05 2.79 -21.81
C ASP A 278 -8.65 1.41 -21.46
N GLU A 279 -7.98 0.32 -21.84
CA GLU A 279 -8.43 -1.04 -21.51
C GLU A 279 -8.33 -1.35 -20.02
N LEU A 280 -7.24 -0.93 -19.34
CA LEU A 280 -7.12 -1.09 -17.89
C LEU A 280 -8.12 -0.21 -17.13
N ALA A 281 -8.41 1.00 -17.60
CA ALA A 281 -9.41 1.88 -16.98
C ALA A 281 -10.82 1.29 -17.05
N LYS A 282 -11.22 0.73 -18.21
CA LYS A 282 -12.50 0.00 -18.35
C LYS A 282 -12.59 -1.15 -17.36
N LEU A 283 -11.52 -1.94 -17.27
CA LEU A 283 -11.45 -3.08 -16.35
C LEU A 283 -11.53 -2.64 -14.88
N ARG A 284 -10.82 -1.56 -14.52
CA ARG A 284 -10.84 -0.98 -13.18
C ARG A 284 -12.27 -0.58 -12.78
N VAL A 285 -13.02 0.09 -13.65
CA VAL A 285 -14.41 0.49 -13.36
C VAL A 285 -15.31 -0.71 -13.07
N VAL A 286 -15.20 -1.78 -13.88
CA VAL A 286 -15.98 -3.02 -13.69
C VAL A 286 -15.66 -3.66 -12.33
N ILE A 287 -14.38 -3.76 -11.98
CA ILE A 287 -13.94 -4.39 -10.73
C ILE A 287 -14.25 -3.52 -9.52
N ALA A 288 -14.08 -2.19 -9.62
CA ALA A 288 -14.41 -1.25 -8.56
C ALA A 288 -15.91 -1.24 -8.24
N SER A 289 -16.77 -1.33 -9.26
CA SER A 289 -18.22 -1.44 -9.07
C SER A 289 -18.62 -2.77 -8.44
N ALA A 290 -17.99 -3.88 -8.84
CA ALA A 290 -18.20 -5.18 -8.20
C ALA A 290 -17.75 -5.19 -6.74
N LEU A 291 -16.59 -4.58 -6.45
CA LEU A 291 -16.06 -4.44 -5.10
C LEU A 291 -17.00 -3.57 -4.23
N GLY A 292 -17.45 -2.44 -4.75
CA GLY A 292 -18.39 -1.55 -4.06
C GLY A 292 -19.70 -2.27 -3.74
N THR A 293 -20.25 -3.02 -4.69
CA THR A 293 -21.46 -3.84 -4.45
C THR A 293 -21.24 -4.87 -3.34
N ARG A 294 -20.11 -5.57 -3.36
CA ARG A 294 -19.77 -6.56 -2.32
C ARG A 294 -19.58 -5.92 -0.95
N VAL A 295 -18.89 -4.79 -0.86
CA VAL A 295 -18.58 -4.15 0.42
C VAL A 295 -19.79 -3.41 0.99
N VAL A 296 -20.53 -2.67 0.16
CA VAL A 296 -21.67 -1.85 0.59
C VAL A 296 -22.91 -2.70 0.84
N VAL A 297 -23.27 -3.57 -0.12
CA VAL A 297 -24.52 -4.36 -0.05
C VAL A 297 -24.33 -5.62 0.77
N GLN A 298 -23.35 -6.46 0.43
CA GLN A 298 -23.14 -7.73 1.15
C GLN A 298 -22.42 -7.51 2.50
N GLY A 299 -21.47 -6.58 2.55
CA GLY A 299 -20.77 -6.20 3.77
C GLY A 299 -21.57 -5.29 4.71
N GLN A 300 -22.79 -4.88 4.33
CA GLN A 300 -23.67 -4.02 5.13
C GLN A 300 -22.93 -2.79 5.71
N PHE A 301 -22.05 -2.16 4.93
CA PHE A 301 -21.18 -1.09 5.42
C PHE A 301 -21.95 0.06 6.09
N ILE A 302 -23.13 0.41 5.56
CA ILE A 302 -23.99 1.45 6.14
C ILE A 302 -24.45 1.06 7.56
N GLN A 303 -24.75 -0.22 7.81
CA GLN A 303 -25.10 -0.71 9.14
C GLN A 303 -23.89 -0.67 10.08
N TRP A 304 -22.69 -0.99 9.60
CA TRP A 304 -21.46 -0.83 10.37
C TRP A 304 -21.18 0.64 10.72
N LEU A 305 -21.40 1.56 9.78
CA LEU A 305 -21.27 3.00 10.04
C LEU A 305 -22.30 3.46 11.08
N ALA A 306 -23.54 2.96 11.01
CA ALA A 306 -24.55 3.21 12.04
C ALA A 306 -24.12 2.68 13.42
N ARG A 307 -23.47 1.51 13.49
CA ARG A 307 -22.88 0.99 14.74
C ARG A 307 -21.73 1.86 15.25
N VAL A 308 -20.85 2.34 14.37
CA VAL A 308 -19.79 3.30 14.75
C VAL A 308 -20.41 4.54 15.37
N LYS A 309 -21.47 5.09 14.76
CA LYS A 309 -22.20 6.24 15.32
C LYS A 309 -22.84 5.91 16.67
N ALA A 310 -23.50 4.76 16.78
CA ALA A 310 -24.18 4.32 17.99
C ALA A 310 -23.23 4.21 19.19
N PHE A 311 -22.04 3.65 19.00
CA PHE A 311 -21.08 3.36 20.08
C PHE A 311 -19.95 4.41 20.19
N TYR A 312 -19.13 4.59 19.15
CA TYR A 312 -17.99 5.52 19.22
C TYR A 312 -18.41 6.99 19.27
N LEU A 313 -19.52 7.35 18.62
CA LEU A 313 -20.00 8.74 18.60
C LEU A 313 -21.12 9.01 19.61
N LEU A 314 -21.32 8.10 20.57
CA LEU A 314 -22.32 8.19 21.64
C LEU A 314 -23.78 8.37 21.18
N GLY A 315 -24.17 7.81 20.03
CA GLY A 315 -25.55 7.92 19.53
C GLY A 315 -26.62 7.34 20.47
N HIS A 316 -26.26 6.36 21.33
CA HIS A 316 -27.15 5.86 22.39
C HIS A 316 -26.81 6.47 23.75
N GLY A 317 -27.17 7.74 23.96
CA GLY A 317 -26.89 8.46 25.20
C GLY A 317 -27.42 7.77 26.47
N ASP A 318 -28.60 7.16 26.41
CA ASP A 318 -29.23 6.47 27.56
C ASP A 318 -28.45 5.22 27.98
N PHE A 319 -27.93 4.48 27.00
CA PHE A 319 -27.07 3.33 27.25
C PHE A 319 -25.79 3.76 27.97
N PHE A 320 -25.11 4.80 27.48
CA PHE A 320 -23.89 5.29 28.12
C PHE A 320 -24.14 5.89 29.52
N HIS A 321 -25.30 6.52 29.75
CA HIS A 321 -25.70 6.94 31.11
C HIS A 321 -25.82 5.75 32.06
N ALA A 322 -26.47 4.67 31.64
CA ALA A 322 -26.62 3.47 32.44
C ALA A 322 -25.27 2.77 32.71
N VAL A 323 -24.39 2.72 31.71
CA VAL A 323 -23.02 2.20 31.85
C VAL A 323 -22.22 3.05 32.83
N ILE A 324 -22.25 4.38 32.74
CA ILE A 324 -21.53 5.27 33.67
C ILE A 324 -21.99 5.03 35.11
N ASP A 325 -23.29 4.86 35.35
CA ASP A 325 -23.82 4.63 36.69
C ASP A 325 -23.38 3.28 37.27
N GLN A 326 -23.45 2.21 36.47
CA GLN A 326 -23.08 0.85 36.90
C GLN A 326 -21.56 0.64 36.99
N ALA A 327 -20.76 1.34 36.19
CA ALA A 327 -19.30 1.25 36.20
C ALA A 327 -18.63 2.20 37.21
N SER A 328 -19.37 3.18 37.76
CA SER A 328 -18.89 4.05 38.85
C SER A 328 -18.19 3.34 40.02
N PRO A 329 -18.67 2.19 40.55
CA PRO A 329 -17.98 1.48 41.63
C PRO A 329 -16.68 0.79 41.18
N VAL A 330 -16.61 0.33 39.92
CA VAL A 330 -15.44 -0.38 39.38
C VAL A 330 -14.24 0.56 39.23
N PHE A 331 -14.51 1.82 38.86
CA PHE A 331 -13.50 2.87 38.68
C PHE A 331 -13.30 3.76 39.91
N ALA A 332 -13.76 3.33 41.09
CA ALA A 332 -13.43 4.01 42.34
C ALA A 332 -11.95 3.82 42.73
N ASN A 333 -11.31 2.77 42.23
CA ASN A 333 -9.89 2.45 42.41
C ASN A 333 -9.16 2.49 41.06
N ALA A 334 -7.82 2.52 41.10
CA ALA A 334 -6.99 2.46 39.89
C ALA A 334 -7.31 1.21 39.05
N PRO A 335 -7.33 1.33 37.70
CA PRO A 335 -7.81 0.27 36.83
C PRO A 335 -6.85 -0.93 36.87
N THR A 336 -7.43 -2.13 36.89
CA THR A 336 -6.68 -3.40 36.82
C THR A 336 -7.22 -4.28 35.68
N ILE A 337 -6.50 -5.36 35.34
CA ILE A 337 -6.95 -6.38 34.36
C ILE A 337 -8.33 -6.95 34.74
N ARG A 338 -8.63 -7.02 36.04
CA ARG A 338 -9.96 -7.46 36.53
C ARG A 338 -11.05 -6.43 36.24
N SER A 339 -10.73 -5.15 36.29
CA SER A 339 -11.67 -4.07 35.98
C SER A 339 -12.16 -4.15 34.53
N GLU A 340 -11.29 -4.48 33.57
CA GLU A 340 -11.68 -4.68 32.16
C GLU A 340 -12.60 -5.90 32.00
N GLN A 341 -12.27 -7.01 32.67
CA GLN A 341 -13.10 -8.22 32.61
C GLN A 341 -14.47 -8.01 33.29
N GLU A 342 -14.54 -7.28 34.40
CA GLU A 342 -15.79 -6.93 35.09
C GLU A 342 -16.67 -5.99 34.26
N LEU A 343 -16.06 -5.06 33.52
CA LEU A 343 -16.80 -4.20 32.58
C LEU A 343 -17.36 -5.02 31.42
N ASN A 344 -16.53 -5.85 30.78
CA ASN A 344 -16.91 -6.62 29.60
C ASN A 344 -17.91 -7.75 29.92
N HIS A 345 -17.74 -8.46 31.04
CA HIS A 345 -18.55 -9.62 31.43
C HIS A 345 -19.61 -9.33 32.51
N GLY A 346 -19.62 -8.14 33.09
CA GLY A 346 -20.63 -7.70 34.04
C GLY A 346 -21.55 -6.65 33.44
N VAL A 347 -21.07 -5.41 33.40
CA VAL A 347 -21.86 -4.24 32.99
C VAL A 347 -22.27 -4.33 31.53
N TRP A 348 -21.32 -4.60 30.62
CA TRP A 348 -21.56 -4.57 29.18
C TRP A 348 -22.44 -5.72 28.69
N SER A 349 -22.26 -6.93 29.23
CA SER A 349 -23.08 -8.10 28.88
C SER A 349 -24.52 -8.00 29.40
N ALA A 350 -24.76 -7.30 30.51
CA ALA A 350 -26.11 -7.11 31.04
C ALA A 350 -27.00 -6.32 30.07
N PHE A 351 -26.44 -5.30 29.42
CA PHE A 351 -27.17 -4.48 28.44
C PHE A 351 -27.27 -5.12 27.04
N GLN A 352 -26.43 -6.11 26.72
CA GLN A 352 -26.53 -6.87 25.46
C GLN A 352 -27.78 -7.75 25.38
N LEU A 353 -28.29 -8.21 26.54
CA LEU A 353 -29.51 -9.02 26.61
C LEU A 353 -30.78 -8.18 26.36
N ASP A 354 -30.83 -6.95 26.87
CA ASP A 354 -31.98 -6.06 26.69
C ASP A 354 -32.09 -5.47 25.28
N ALA A 355 -30.96 -5.28 24.58
CA ALA A 355 -30.94 -4.77 23.20
C ALA A 355 -31.63 -5.70 22.18
N SER A 356 -31.84 -6.98 22.51
CA SER A 356 -32.60 -7.92 21.67
C SER A 356 -34.11 -7.64 21.64
N SER A 357 -34.62 -6.79 22.54
CA SER A 357 -36.03 -6.39 22.63
C SER A 357 -36.37 -5.10 21.87
N MET A 358 -35.36 -4.39 21.35
CA MET A 358 -35.57 -3.21 20.49
C MET A 358 -35.49 -3.62 19.01
N ASN A 359 -36.66 -3.77 18.39
CA ASN A 359 -36.88 -4.12 16.98
C ASN A 359 -36.03 -3.28 16.03
N ASP A 360 -35.04 -3.91 15.38
CA ASP A 360 -34.64 -3.75 13.98
C ASP A 360 -33.54 -4.78 13.65
N ALA A 361 -33.92 -6.07 13.61
CA ALA A 361 -33.04 -7.14 13.17
C ALA A 361 -33.50 -7.67 11.80
N PRO A 362 -32.73 -7.48 10.71
CA PRO A 362 -32.96 -8.26 9.51
C PRO A 362 -32.51 -9.69 9.78
N SER A 363 -33.47 -10.61 9.78
CA SER A 363 -33.23 -12.05 9.76
C SER A 363 -32.50 -12.46 8.49
N LEU A 364 -31.40 -13.20 8.61
CA LEU A 364 -30.89 -14.03 7.53
C LEU A 364 -30.32 -15.32 8.11
N HIS A 365 -31.05 -16.40 7.81
CA HIS A 365 -30.67 -17.78 8.06
C HIS A 365 -29.43 -18.17 7.25
N ASP A 366 -28.56 -18.91 7.94
CA ASP A 366 -27.74 -20.03 7.49
C ASP A 366 -26.78 -19.80 6.31
N THR A 367 -25.49 -19.65 6.64
CA THR A 367 -24.54 -20.78 6.55
C THR A 367 -23.21 -20.43 7.23
N CYS A 368 -22.75 -21.34 8.08
CA CYS A 368 -21.40 -21.45 8.68
C CYS A 368 -21.04 -20.50 9.84
N THR A 369 -21.61 -20.82 11.01
CA THR A 369 -20.89 -21.07 12.28
C THR A 369 -19.88 -20.04 12.76
N HIS A 370 -20.43 -18.93 13.27
CA HIS A 370 -20.25 -18.39 14.63
C HIS A 370 -20.54 -16.87 14.61
N LEU A 371 -21.71 -16.50 14.10
CA LEU A 371 -22.32 -15.19 14.36
C LEU A 371 -23.10 -15.28 15.67
N LYS A 372 -22.38 -15.29 16.79
CA LYS A 372 -22.96 -14.86 18.07
C LYS A 372 -22.98 -13.33 18.05
N THR A 373 -24.19 -12.80 17.88
CA THR A 373 -24.80 -11.73 18.70
C THR A 373 -23.84 -10.72 19.31
N ALA A 374 -24.06 -9.44 19.02
CA ALA A 374 -23.55 -8.24 19.73
C ALA A 374 -22.78 -8.52 21.02
N GLY A 375 -21.56 -9.03 20.87
CA GLY A 375 -20.62 -9.48 21.90
C GLY A 375 -19.20 -9.19 21.43
N SER A 376 -19.09 -8.25 20.50
CA SER A 376 -17.87 -8.00 19.74
C SER A 376 -17.17 -6.74 20.25
N ILE A 377 -17.88 -5.74 20.77
CA ILE A 377 -17.24 -4.52 21.28
C ILE A 377 -16.69 -4.80 22.68
N SER A 378 -15.36 -4.90 22.82
CA SER A 378 -14.70 -4.95 24.10
C SER A 378 -14.32 -3.54 24.53
N VAL A 379 -14.64 -3.18 25.76
CA VAL A 379 -14.02 -2.04 26.43
C VAL A 379 -12.57 -2.41 26.65
N VAL A 380 -11.65 -1.68 26.03
CA VAL A 380 -10.21 -1.83 26.26
C VAL A 380 -9.81 -0.75 27.23
N VAL A 381 -9.12 -1.15 28.30
CA VAL A 381 -8.50 -0.21 29.23
C VAL A 381 -7.03 -0.17 28.89
N ASP A 382 -6.54 0.97 28.37
CA ASP A 382 -5.12 1.13 28.04
C ASP A 382 -4.30 1.13 29.33
N TYR A 383 -3.73 -0.03 29.68
CA TYR A 383 -2.86 -0.21 30.85
C TYR A 383 -1.51 0.53 30.72
N ALA A 384 -1.25 1.22 29.61
CA ALA A 384 0.08 1.68 29.19
C ALA A 384 0.13 3.14 28.67
N ALA A 385 -0.67 4.06 29.22
CA ALA A 385 -0.59 5.48 28.89
C ALA A 385 -0.15 6.33 30.08
N ASP A 386 1.02 6.05 30.65
CA ASP A 386 1.75 7.08 31.37
C ASP A 386 2.28 8.09 30.32
N ILE A 387 1.95 9.37 30.49
CA ILE A 387 2.59 10.50 29.77
C ILE A 387 4.08 10.58 30.16
N SER A 388 4.50 9.86 31.21
CA SER A 388 5.90 9.71 31.57
C SER A 388 6.56 8.66 30.67
N GLY A 389 7.55 9.12 29.92
CA GLY A 389 8.31 8.32 28.98
C GLY A 389 8.90 7.02 29.56
N TRP A 390 9.41 6.17 28.66
CA TRP A 390 10.12 4.96 29.06
C TRP A 390 11.36 5.33 29.86
N ARG A 391 11.48 4.79 31.07
CA ARG A 391 12.67 4.96 31.93
C ARG A 391 13.40 3.63 32.08
N VAL A 392 14.65 3.60 31.62
CA VAL A 392 15.53 2.43 31.78
C VAL A 392 16.50 2.72 32.91
N HIS A 393 16.45 1.91 33.97
CA HIS A 393 17.39 1.97 35.08
C HIS A 393 18.44 0.84 34.96
N MET A 394 19.72 1.17 35.15
CA MET A 394 20.78 0.18 35.38
C MET A 394 21.38 0.44 36.77
N ASN A 395 21.42 -0.58 37.63
CA ASN A 395 22.02 -0.51 38.98
C ASN A 395 21.56 0.73 39.78
N ASP A 396 20.24 0.93 39.89
CA ASP A 396 19.61 2.07 40.58
C ASP A 396 19.94 3.47 40.04
N ARG A 397 20.51 3.59 38.82
CA ARG A 397 20.69 4.88 38.12
C ARG A 397 19.83 4.94 36.86
N LEU A 398 19.13 6.06 36.68
CA LEU A 398 18.36 6.36 35.46
C LEU A 398 19.33 6.53 34.29
N CYS A 399 19.23 5.67 33.27
CA CYS A 399 20.10 5.72 32.10
C CYS A 399 19.46 6.44 30.91
N PHE A 400 18.14 6.30 30.72
CA PHE A 400 17.41 6.89 29.60
C PHE A 400 15.97 7.24 29.99
N GLU A 401 15.46 8.37 29.49
CA GLU A 401 14.07 8.82 29.61
C GLU A 401 13.58 9.35 28.25
N TYR A 402 12.43 8.89 27.75
CA TYR A 402 11.87 9.34 26.46
C TYR A 402 10.34 9.39 26.42
N SER A 403 9.75 10.58 26.29
CA SER A 403 8.28 10.81 26.25
C SER A 403 7.63 10.32 24.95
N MET A 404 6.54 9.55 25.03
CA MET A 404 5.80 9.09 23.85
C MET A 404 4.78 10.13 23.35
N ASN A 405 5.03 10.70 22.17
CA ASN A 405 4.01 11.34 21.31
C ASN A 405 4.08 10.66 19.93
N VAL A 406 3.41 9.51 19.78
CA VAL A 406 3.68 8.53 18.70
C VAL A 406 2.90 8.75 17.40
N LEU A 407 2.46 9.97 17.08
CA LEU A 407 1.91 10.27 15.74
C LEU A 407 2.68 11.31 14.92
N LYS A 408 3.65 12.04 15.50
CA LYS A 408 4.48 12.99 14.73
C LYS A 408 5.91 12.51 14.42
N GLN A 409 6.42 11.48 15.11
CA GLN A 409 7.80 11.00 14.92
C GLN A 409 7.95 9.65 14.21
N VAL A 410 6.86 8.91 13.98
CA VAL A 410 6.90 7.67 13.18
C VAL A 410 7.23 7.97 11.71
N ASP A 411 6.76 9.11 11.18
CA ASP A 411 7.13 9.57 9.83
C ASP A 411 8.58 10.08 9.70
N GLY A 412 9.16 10.55 10.81
CA GLY A 412 10.53 11.07 10.83
C GLY A 412 11.59 9.97 10.81
N LEU A 413 11.34 8.86 11.52
CA LEU A 413 12.25 7.70 11.55
C LEU A 413 12.12 6.79 10.33
N ALA A 414 10.94 6.71 9.71
CA ALA A 414 10.71 5.87 8.52
C ALA A 414 11.56 6.30 7.29
N ARG A 415 12.04 7.55 7.24
CA ARG A 415 12.79 8.08 6.08
C ARG A 415 14.30 7.87 6.14
N ARG A 416 14.87 7.38 7.24
CA ARG A 416 16.32 7.14 7.34
C ARG A 416 16.62 5.70 7.74
N LYS A 417 16.80 4.87 6.70
CA LYS A 417 17.26 3.48 6.69
C LYS A 417 16.19 2.45 7.04
N GLY A 418 15.97 1.54 6.08
CA GLY A 418 15.00 0.46 6.16
C GLY A 418 15.19 -0.43 7.39
N GLY A 419 14.06 -0.78 7.99
CA GLY A 419 13.93 -1.69 9.12
C GLY A 419 12.75 -1.31 9.99
N MET A 420 11.61 -2.00 9.84
CA MET A 420 10.62 -2.08 10.92
C MET A 420 11.07 -3.17 11.89
N PHE A 421 11.34 -2.81 13.14
CA PHE A 421 10.99 -3.56 14.35
C PHE A 421 11.12 -2.57 15.51
N VAL A 422 10.03 -2.26 16.22
CA VAL A 422 10.15 -1.78 17.59
C VAL A 422 10.60 -3.00 18.39
N GLY A 423 11.92 -3.17 18.47
CA GLY A 423 12.57 -4.23 19.21
C GLY A 423 12.99 -3.73 20.59
N LEU A 424 12.73 -4.55 21.61
CA LEU A 424 13.74 -4.75 22.64
C LEU A 424 14.62 -5.92 22.18
N VAL A 425 15.55 -5.63 21.28
CA VAL A 425 16.74 -6.49 21.10
C VAL A 425 17.82 -5.88 21.99
N LEU A 426 17.95 -6.42 23.20
CA LEU A 426 19.09 -6.14 24.05
C LEU A 426 20.33 -6.74 23.39
N LEU A 427 21.39 -5.94 23.24
CA LEU A 427 22.72 -6.46 22.97
C LEU A 427 23.11 -7.44 24.10
N PRO A 428 23.73 -8.59 23.80
CA PRO A 428 24.38 -9.40 24.84
C PRO A 428 25.58 -8.57 25.36
N PRO A 429 25.70 -8.20 26.65
CA PRO A 429 25.44 -8.99 27.85
C PRO A 429 24.63 -8.20 28.92
N ILE A 430 23.56 -7.51 28.54
CA ILE A 430 22.78 -6.72 29.50
C ILE A 430 21.70 -7.61 30.13
N THR A 431 21.94 -8.06 31.35
CA THR A 431 20.92 -8.73 32.18
C THR A 431 19.96 -7.69 32.75
N LEU A 432 18.71 -7.73 32.31
CA LEU A 432 17.67 -6.82 32.77
C LEU A 432 17.18 -7.29 34.15
N VAL A 433 17.61 -6.61 35.21
CA VAL A 433 17.40 -7.04 36.62
C VAL A 433 15.99 -6.73 37.12
N SER A 434 15.36 -5.65 36.66
CA SER A 434 13.97 -5.35 37.00
C SER A 434 13.32 -4.39 36.02
N TRP A 435 12.12 -4.75 35.60
CA TRP A 435 11.13 -3.86 35.01
C TRP A 435 10.27 -3.22 36.10
N SER A 436 9.97 -1.93 36.00
CA SER A 436 8.90 -1.34 36.81
C SER A 436 8.20 -0.29 35.99
N CYS A 437 6.93 -0.51 35.69
CA CYS A 437 6.04 0.58 35.30
C CYS A 437 5.93 1.49 36.52
N GLY A 438 6.10 2.80 36.33
CA GLY A 438 5.88 3.77 37.39
C GLY A 438 4.46 3.58 37.94
N ARG A 439 4.30 3.66 39.27
CA ARG A 439 2.95 3.72 39.84
C ARG A 439 2.23 4.92 39.20
N VAL A 440 1.05 4.67 38.65
CA VAL A 440 0.01 5.66 38.34
C VAL A 440 0.09 6.75 39.41
N ALA A 441 0.34 8.00 39.02
CA ALA A 441 0.24 9.10 39.95
C ALA A 441 -1.16 9.03 40.56
N ALA A 442 -1.27 8.97 41.89
CA ALA A 442 -2.53 8.71 42.59
C ALA A 442 -3.66 9.73 42.33
N ASP A 443 -3.41 10.74 41.49
CA ASP A 443 -4.31 11.83 41.11
C ASP A 443 -4.87 11.74 39.67
N GLU A 444 -4.46 10.76 38.85
CA GLU A 444 -4.99 10.64 37.47
C GLU A 444 -6.33 9.90 37.41
N ASP A 445 -7.25 10.43 36.61
CA ASP A 445 -8.63 9.95 36.48
C ASP A 445 -8.67 8.62 35.69
N PRO A 446 -9.07 7.49 36.30
CA PRO A 446 -8.94 6.16 35.72
C PRO A 446 -9.80 5.94 34.47
N TRP A 447 -10.80 6.81 34.28
CA TRP A 447 -11.68 6.81 33.13
C TRP A 447 -11.06 7.40 31.85
N GLN A 448 -9.88 8.02 31.93
CA GLN A 448 -9.18 8.54 30.75
C GLN A 448 -8.64 7.42 29.84
N TYR A 449 -8.44 6.23 30.41
CA TYR A 449 -7.89 5.06 29.70
C TYR A 449 -8.96 4.17 29.05
N VAL A 450 -10.23 4.55 29.12
CA VAL A 450 -11.34 3.76 28.58
C VAL A 450 -11.45 4.01 27.08
N GLY A 451 -11.21 2.96 26.29
CA GLY A 451 -11.43 2.92 24.85
C GLY A 451 -12.44 1.84 24.47
N LEU A 452 -12.91 1.88 23.24
CA LEU A 452 -13.72 0.84 22.64
C LEU A 452 -12.88 0.13 21.58
N ASP A 453 -12.89 -1.19 21.55
CA ASP A 453 -12.40 -1.95 20.41
C ASP A 453 -13.58 -2.65 19.74
N MET A 454 -13.71 -2.44 18.44
CA MET A 454 -14.77 -3.05 17.63
C MET A 454 -14.11 -3.97 16.60
N PRO A 455 -14.17 -5.29 16.78
CA PRO A 455 -13.64 -6.25 15.83
C PRO A 455 -14.61 -6.28 14.65
N VAL A 456 -14.17 -5.63 13.57
CA VAL A 456 -14.90 -5.61 12.31
C VAL A 456 -14.57 -6.89 11.55
N PRO A 457 -15.56 -7.65 11.06
CA PRO A 457 -15.30 -8.83 10.26
C PRO A 457 -14.74 -8.44 8.89
N TRP A 458 -13.94 -9.35 8.32
CA TRP A 458 -13.56 -9.27 6.91
C TRP A 458 -14.83 -9.33 6.05
N PRO A 459 -15.00 -8.50 4.99
CA PRO A 459 -14.01 -7.68 4.29
C PRO A 459 -13.94 -6.20 4.70
N VAL A 460 -14.77 -5.72 5.63
CA VAL A 460 -14.89 -4.28 5.93
C VAL A 460 -13.70 -3.75 6.75
N ALA A 461 -13.15 -4.57 7.64
CA ALA A 461 -12.06 -4.22 8.57
C ALA A 461 -10.78 -3.69 7.88
N PRO A 462 -10.19 -4.37 6.88
CA PRO A 462 -8.94 -3.90 6.28
C PRO A 462 -9.14 -2.79 5.23
N LEU A 463 -10.35 -2.58 4.72
CA LEU A 463 -10.59 -1.75 3.52
C LEU A 463 -11.16 -0.37 3.80
N LEU A 464 -12.12 -0.27 4.72
CA LEU A 464 -12.83 0.99 5.03
C LEU A 464 -12.62 1.40 6.49
N LEU A 465 -12.76 0.45 7.43
CA LEU A 465 -12.54 0.68 8.87
C LEU A 465 -11.17 0.20 9.30
N THR A 466 -10.13 0.78 8.70
CA THR A 466 -8.73 0.44 9.03
C THR A 466 -8.44 0.66 10.53
N PRO A 467 -7.47 -0.07 11.11
CA PRO A 467 -7.08 0.14 12.51
C PRO A 467 -6.76 1.61 12.84
N ALA A 468 -6.13 2.33 11.90
CA ALA A 468 -5.84 3.76 12.05
C ALA A 468 -7.12 4.62 12.17
N THR A 469 -8.16 4.31 11.40
CA THR A 469 -9.47 4.99 11.51
C THR A 469 -10.17 4.67 12.83
N LEU A 470 -10.11 3.43 13.31
CA LEU A 470 -10.70 3.03 14.59
C LEU A 470 -10.03 3.72 15.79
N VAL A 471 -8.71 3.88 15.77
CA VAL A 471 -7.98 4.68 16.78
C VAL A 471 -8.47 6.14 16.76
N THR A 472 -8.70 6.69 15.57
CA THR A 472 -9.22 8.07 15.45
C THR A 472 -10.64 8.19 16.01
N TYR A 473 -11.51 7.22 15.76
CA TYR A 473 -12.84 7.16 16.37
C TYR A 473 -12.76 7.03 17.89
N ASN A 474 -11.79 6.28 18.43
CA ASN A 474 -11.55 6.18 19.86
C ASN A 474 -11.19 7.52 20.51
N HIS A 475 -10.34 8.34 19.87
CA HIS A 475 -10.04 9.68 20.37
C HIS A 475 -11.28 10.58 20.43
N VAL A 476 -12.16 10.49 19.42
CA VAL A 476 -13.45 11.21 19.42
C VAL A 476 -14.36 10.69 20.55
N PHE A 477 -14.45 9.36 20.69
CA PHE A 477 -15.22 8.72 21.75
C PHE A 477 -14.77 9.19 23.13
N GLN A 478 -13.46 9.16 23.42
CA GLN A 478 -12.90 9.59 24.70
C GLN A 478 -13.27 11.05 25.04
N LEU A 479 -13.20 11.96 24.05
CA LEU A 479 -13.62 13.35 24.24
C LEU A 479 -15.11 13.47 24.59
N LEU A 480 -15.98 12.87 23.76
CA LEU A 480 -17.42 12.94 23.96
C LEU A 480 -17.84 12.28 25.27
N PHE A 481 -17.20 11.15 25.62
CA PHE A 481 -17.48 10.38 26.82
C PHE A 481 -17.10 11.17 28.08
N ARG A 482 -15.95 11.85 28.09
CA ARG A 482 -15.55 12.74 29.19
C ARG A 482 -16.55 13.88 29.42
N LEU A 483 -17.02 14.52 28.34
CA LEU A 483 -18.04 15.58 28.43
C LEU A 483 -19.36 15.06 29.01
N LYS A 484 -19.84 13.90 28.52
CA LYS A 484 -21.08 13.27 29.00
C LYS A 484 -20.99 12.87 30.47
N ARG A 485 -19.82 12.35 30.89
CA ARG A 485 -19.57 11.93 32.28
C ARG A 485 -19.65 13.09 33.26
N VAL A 486 -19.08 14.25 32.93
CA VAL A 486 -19.15 15.44 33.78
C VAL A 486 -20.60 15.93 33.89
N GLN A 487 -21.34 15.96 32.79
CA GLN A 487 -22.77 16.32 32.81
C GLN A 487 -23.58 15.39 33.71
N PHE A 488 -23.34 14.08 33.63
CA PHE A 488 -23.98 13.09 34.50
C PHE A 488 -23.61 13.29 35.97
N ALA A 489 -22.31 13.45 36.27
CA ALA A 489 -21.81 13.69 37.62
C ALA A 489 -22.44 14.95 38.25
N LEU A 490 -22.46 16.06 37.50
CA LEU A 490 -23.15 17.29 37.91
C LEU A 490 -24.61 16.98 38.24
N ASN A 491 -25.36 16.34 37.34
CA ASN A 491 -26.78 16.04 37.57
C ASN A 491 -27.02 15.12 38.77
N ARG A 492 -26.13 14.16 39.02
CA ARG A 492 -26.19 13.26 40.16
C ARG A 492 -25.92 13.97 41.48
N THR A 493 -24.86 14.79 41.57
CA THR A 493 -24.53 15.53 42.81
C THR A 493 -25.64 16.48 43.22
N TRP A 494 -26.28 17.15 42.24
CA TRP A 494 -27.43 18.00 42.52
C TRP A 494 -28.64 17.24 43.03
N LYS A 495 -28.94 16.05 42.48
CA LYS A 495 -30.04 15.21 42.98
C LYS A 495 -29.80 14.71 44.40
N LEU A 496 -28.55 14.47 44.77
CA LEU A 496 -28.16 13.98 46.10
C LEU A 496 -28.07 15.09 47.15
N SER A 497 -27.74 16.32 46.73
CA SER A 497 -27.62 17.48 47.61
C SER A 497 -29.00 17.91 48.12
N ARG A 498 -29.17 17.99 49.45
CA ARG A 498 -30.44 18.43 50.09
C ARG A 498 -30.52 19.93 50.38
N HIS A 499 -29.37 20.62 50.40
CA HIS A 499 -29.29 22.06 50.64
C HIS A 499 -28.67 22.77 49.43
N HIS A 500 -29.43 23.66 48.80
CA HIS A 500 -28.98 24.42 47.63
C HIS A 500 -28.79 25.89 48.01
N SER A 501 -27.53 26.34 48.06
CA SER A 501 -27.25 27.78 48.06
C SER A 501 -27.54 28.38 46.68
N GLN A 502 -28.10 29.59 46.64
CA GLN A 502 -28.44 30.30 45.40
C GLN A 502 -27.20 30.47 44.49
N SER A 503 -26.04 30.78 45.05
CA SER A 503 -24.79 30.92 44.30
C SER A 503 -24.32 29.59 43.67
N CYS A 504 -24.49 28.47 44.37
CA CYS A 504 -24.17 27.13 43.85
C CYS A 504 -25.12 26.70 42.74
N ALA A 505 -26.40 27.09 42.82
CA ALA A 505 -27.38 26.84 41.77
C ALA A 505 -27.05 27.61 40.49
N ILE A 506 -26.64 28.89 40.62
CA ILE A 506 -26.24 29.72 39.48
C ILE A 506 -24.97 29.18 38.84
N LEU A 507 -23.95 28.83 39.63
CA LEU A 507 -22.69 28.28 39.12
C LEU A 507 -22.93 26.97 38.34
N ARG A 508 -23.69 26.05 38.93
CA ARG A 508 -24.12 24.80 38.28
C ARG A 508 -24.82 25.07 36.96
N HIS A 509 -25.80 25.98 36.96
CA HIS A 509 -26.57 26.27 35.76
C HIS A 509 -25.67 26.79 34.64
N ARG A 510 -24.73 27.70 34.95
CA ARG A 510 -23.76 28.25 33.99
C ARG A 510 -22.80 27.17 33.45
N VAL A 511 -22.23 26.32 34.31
CA VAL A 511 -21.31 25.24 33.90
C VAL A 511 -22.05 24.17 33.09
N LEU A 512 -23.23 23.75 33.54
CA LEU A 512 -24.05 22.78 32.84
C LEU A 512 -24.50 23.33 31.48
N PHE A 513 -24.90 24.60 31.42
CA PHE A 513 -25.25 25.27 30.17
C PHE A 513 -24.08 25.23 29.18
N ALA A 514 -22.90 25.67 29.59
CA ALA A 514 -21.72 25.66 28.72
C ALA A 514 -21.35 24.24 28.25
N LEU A 515 -21.27 23.26 29.17
CA LEU A 515 -21.00 21.85 28.84
C LEU A 515 -22.05 21.27 27.88
N SER A 516 -23.32 21.61 28.07
CA SER A 516 -24.42 21.09 27.25
C SER A 516 -24.36 21.65 25.83
N HIS A 517 -24.04 22.94 25.68
CA HIS A 517 -23.93 23.57 24.36
C HIS A 517 -22.70 23.08 23.59
N VAL A 518 -21.56 22.87 24.26
CA VAL A 518 -20.39 22.23 23.62
C VAL A 518 -20.75 20.82 23.16
N PHE A 519 -21.42 20.03 23.99
CA PHE A 519 -21.81 18.66 23.64
C PHE A 519 -22.81 18.63 22.46
N VAL A 520 -23.85 19.46 22.50
CA VAL A 520 -24.86 19.56 21.43
C VAL A 520 -24.23 20.03 20.11
N TYR A 521 -23.28 20.95 20.15
CA TYR A 521 -22.53 21.36 18.96
C TYR A 521 -21.79 20.17 18.33
N PHE A 522 -21.04 19.39 19.13
CA PHE A 522 -20.31 18.24 18.61
C PHE A 522 -21.23 17.14 18.09
N GLU A 523 -22.33 16.84 18.77
CA GLU A 523 -23.27 15.79 18.35
C GLU A 523 -24.09 16.21 17.13
N ARG A 524 -24.74 17.38 17.18
CA ARG A 524 -25.70 17.79 16.16
C ARG A 524 -25.06 18.49 14.97
N ASP A 525 -24.18 19.45 15.22
CA ASP A 525 -23.66 20.32 14.16
C ASP A 525 -22.40 19.73 13.48
N VAL A 526 -21.71 18.79 14.14
CA VAL A 526 -20.53 18.11 13.59
C VAL A 526 -20.82 16.66 13.23
N VAL A 527 -21.15 15.81 14.22
CA VAL A 527 -21.33 14.37 14.00
C VAL A 527 -22.52 14.09 13.08
N ASP A 528 -23.71 14.61 13.39
CA ASP A 528 -24.92 14.29 12.63
C ASP A 528 -24.88 14.83 11.19
N VAL A 529 -24.46 16.08 10.99
CA VAL A 529 -24.38 16.68 9.64
C VAL A 529 -23.46 15.86 8.75
N HIS A 530 -22.22 15.63 9.19
CA HIS A 530 -21.23 14.93 8.37
C HIS A 530 -21.53 13.43 8.23
N PHE A 531 -22.19 12.82 9.22
CA PHE A 531 -22.65 11.44 9.10
C PHE A 531 -23.73 11.29 8.03
N HIS A 532 -24.72 12.19 7.99
CA HIS A 532 -25.76 12.16 6.96
C HIS A 532 -25.19 12.42 5.57
N GLU A 533 -24.25 13.35 5.43
CA GLU A 533 -23.52 13.59 4.18
C GLU A 533 -22.76 12.33 3.71
N CYS A 534 -22.08 11.64 4.63
CA CYS A 534 -21.37 10.39 4.33
C CYS A 534 -22.33 9.29 3.89
N VAL A 535 -23.42 9.05 4.64
CA VAL A 535 -24.40 8.01 4.30
C VAL A 535 -25.07 8.31 2.96
N ALA A 536 -25.44 9.56 2.69
CA ALA A 536 -26.03 9.97 1.43
C ALA A 536 -25.07 9.76 0.25
N ALA A 537 -23.78 10.09 0.42
CA ALA A 537 -22.75 9.83 -0.58
C ALA A 537 -22.57 8.33 -0.84
N CYS A 538 -22.48 7.51 0.22
CA CYS A 538 -22.33 6.06 0.11
C CYS A 538 -23.56 5.38 -0.52
N ALA A 539 -24.76 5.90 -0.29
CA ALA A 539 -25.99 5.37 -0.90
C ALA A 539 -26.12 5.71 -2.39
N LYS A 540 -25.53 6.83 -2.83
CA LYS A 540 -25.62 7.30 -4.22
C LYS A 540 -24.62 6.60 -5.16
N SER A 541 -23.45 6.20 -4.66
CA SER A 541 -22.38 5.63 -5.48
C SER A 541 -22.19 4.13 -5.24
N SER A 542 -22.10 3.35 -6.31
CA SER A 542 -21.70 1.93 -6.27
C SER A 542 -20.19 1.72 -6.44
N ASP A 543 -19.42 2.79 -6.62
CA ASP A 543 -17.97 2.76 -6.76
C ASP A 543 -17.28 2.76 -5.39
N PHE A 544 -16.42 1.77 -5.15
CA PHE A 544 -15.67 1.62 -3.91
C PHE A 544 -14.78 2.83 -3.60
N ASP A 545 -14.11 3.41 -4.59
CA ASP A 545 -13.16 4.51 -4.36
C ASP A 545 -13.90 5.78 -3.90
N VAL A 546 -15.11 6.01 -4.42
CA VAL A 546 -15.98 7.11 -4.01
C VAL A 546 -16.46 6.91 -2.56
N VAL A 547 -16.88 5.69 -2.22
CA VAL A 547 -17.33 5.33 -0.86
C VAL A 547 -16.19 5.50 0.15
N LYS A 548 -14.98 5.01 -0.18
CA LYS A 548 -13.80 5.17 0.67
C LYS A 548 -13.45 6.64 0.88
N LYS A 549 -13.41 7.42 -0.20
CA LYS A 549 -13.13 8.87 -0.12
C LYS A 549 -14.17 9.60 0.72
N ALA A 550 -15.44 9.25 0.62
CA ALA A 550 -16.51 9.84 1.43
C ALA A 550 -16.28 9.57 2.93
N HIS A 551 -15.94 8.32 3.30
CA HIS A 551 -15.61 7.95 4.68
C HIS A 551 -14.34 8.64 5.20
N ASP A 552 -13.26 8.66 4.41
CA ASP A 552 -12.01 9.33 4.80
C ASP A 552 -12.22 10.84 4.99
N THR A 553 -13.07 11.44 4.15
CA THR A 553 -13.48 12.85 4.29
C THR A 553 -14.30 13.05 5.56
N PHE A 554 -15.23 12.16 5.88
CA PHE A 554 -16.01 12.19 7.12
C PHE A 554 -15.11 12.16 8.36
N VAL A 555 -14.18 11.20 8.45
CA VAL A 555 -13.22 11.09 9.56
C VAL A 555 -12.35 12.35 9.67
N ALA A 556 -11.88 12.88 8.54
CA ALA A 556 -11.09 14.11 8.53
C ALA A 556 -11.88 15.32 9.02
N GLN A 557 -13.17 15.44 8.67
CA GLN A 557 -14.03 16.51 9.18
C GLN A 557 -14.31 16.36 10.68
N LEU A 558 -14.55 15.14 11.18
CA LEU A 558 -14.70 14.89 12.62
C LEU A 558 -13.49 15.38 13.40
N VAL A 559 -12.28 14.98 12.98
CA VAL A 559 -11.03 15.40 13.62
C VAL A 559 -10.88 16.92 13.61
N LYS A 560 -11.14 17.55 12.46
CA LYS A 560 -10.96 18.99 12.27
C LYS A 560 -11.96 19.80 13.11
N ARG A 561 -13.23 19.41 13.12
CA ARG A 561 -14.34 20.15 13.75
C ARG A 561 -14.54 19.84 15.23
N CYS A 562 -14.09 18.67 15.70
CA CYS A 562 -13.99 18.37 17.13
C CYS A 562 -12.69 18.90 17.76
N TYR A 563 -11.80 19.52 16.96
CA TYR A 563 -10.54 20.13 17.41
C TYR A 563 -9.60 19.19 18.17
N LEU A 564 -9.65 17.88 17.90
CA LEU A 564 -8.91 16.85 18.66
C LEU A 564 -7.41 17.13 18.78
N TYR A 565 -6.79 17.69 17.73
CA TYR A 565 -5.35 17.96 17.69
C TYR A 565 -4.99 19.43 17.94
N SER A 566 -5.98 20.27 18.32
CA SER A 566 -5.75 21.66 18.70
C SER A 566 -5.55 21.75 20.21
N ALA A 567 -4.29 21.82 20.65
CA ALA A 567 -3.96 21.84 22.07
C ALA A 567 -4.62 23.01 22.82
N THR A 568 -4.74 24.18 22.20
CA THR A 568 -5.34 25.38 22.82
C THR A 568 -6.82 25.19 23.12
N VAL A 569 -7.58 24.65 22.16
CA VAL A 569 -9.02 24.40 22.31
C VAL A 569 -9.27 23.26 23.29
N MET A 570 -8.49 22.17 23.18
CA MET A 570 -8.61 21.04 24.09
C MET A 570 -8.28 21.41 25.54
N HIS A 571 -7.22 22.21 25.78
CA HIS A 571 -6.93 22.73 27.11
C HIS A 571 -8.05 23.60 27.68
N ALA A 572 -8.71 24.41 26.84
CA ALA A 572 -9.86 25.22 27.28
C ALA A 572 -11.06 24.33 27.67
N ILE A 573 -11.35 23.29 26.87
CA ILE A 573 -12.39 22.30 27.18
C ILE A 573 -12.05 21.51 28.44
N ASP A 574 -10.78 21.10 28.61
CA ASP A 574 -10.29 20.41 29.80
C ASP A 574 -10.42 21.27 31.06
N ALA A 575 -10.12 22.57 30.98
CA ALA A 575 -10.32 23.50 32.09
C ALA A 575 -11.80 23.62 32.49
N LEU A 576 -12.71 23.60 31.51
CA LEU A 576 -14.16 23.63 31.74
C LEU A 576 -14.68 22.29 32.32
N ILE A 577 -14.12 21.15 31.88
CA ILE A 577 -14.37 19.83 32.47
C ILE A 577 -13.87 19.77 33.92
N ALA A 578 -12.66 20.26 34.19
CA ALA A 578 -12.06 20.30 35.53
C ALA A 578 -12.94 21.10 36.50
N LEU A 579 -13.42 22.26 36.06
CA LEU A 579 -14.33 23.09 36.84
C LEU A 579 -15.67 22.39 37.18
N GLY A 580 -16.17 21.57 36.25
CA GLY A 580 -17.32 20.70 36.51
C GLY A 580 -17.05 19.62 37.57
N TRP A 581 -15.85 19.05 37.57
CA TRP A 581 -15.42 18.11 38.61
C TRP A 581 -15.17 18.77 39.95
N ASP A 582 -14.60 19.98 39.99
CA ASP A 582 -14.39 20.75 41.23
C ASP A 582 -15.73 21.02 41.93
N TYR A 583 -16.76 21.40 41.17
CA TYR A 583 -18.13 21.53 41.70
C TYR A 583 -18.66 20.22 42.29
N CYS A 584 -18.33 19.07 41.69
CA CYS A 584 -18.82 17.77 42.16
C CYS A 584 -18.07 17.27 43.41
N ARG A 585 -16.79 17.64 43.60
CA ARG A 585 -15.96 17.21 44.73
C ARG A 585 -16.19 18.04 45.99
N HIS A 586 -16.52 19.32 45.85
CA HIS A 586 -16.74 20.23 46.98
C HIS A 586 -18.25 20.45 47.23
N GLU A 587 -18.86 19.70 48.15
CA GLU A 587 -20.13 20.15 48.78
C GLU A 587 -19.88 21.49 49.53
N PRO A 588 -20.82 22.45 49.54
CA PRO A 588 -20.45 23.87 49.51
C PRO A 588 -20.15 24.48 50.90
N PRO A 589 -19.05 25.26 51.02
CA PRO A 589 -19.17 26.58 51.67
C PRO A 589 -18.35 27.74 51.05
N HIS A 590 -17.73 27.62 49.86
CA HIS A 590 -16.84 28.68 49.32
C HIS A 590 -17.25 29.25 47.94
N ALA A 591 -18.54 29.52 47.75
CA ALA A 591 -19.11 29.93 46.46
C ALA A 591 -18.68 31.31 45.88
N THR A 592 -17.91 32.13 46.59
CA THR A 592 -17.56 33.50 46.14
C THR A 592 -16.25 33.60 45.37
N ARG A 593 -15.24 32.77 45.65
CA ARG A 593 -13.99 32.71 44.87
C ARG A 593 -14.19 32.00 43.53
N ASP A 594 -15.08 31.01 43.50
CA ASP A 594 -15.28 30.14 42.34
C ASP A 594 -16.12 30.79 41.23
N ALA A 595 -16.99 31.74 41.56
CA ALA A 595 -17.78 32.48 40.57
C ALA A 595 -16.92 33.42 39.71
N THR A 596 -15.95 34.12 40.32
CA THR A 596 -14.98 34.94 39.59
C THR A 596 -14.03 34.10 38.75
N TYR A 597 -13.62 32.94 39.26
CA TYR A 597 -12.80 31.98 38.54
C TYR A 597 -13.55 31.41 37.33
N LEU A 598 -14.78 30.93 37.50
CA LEU A 598 -15.67 30.50 36.42
C LEU A 598 -15.86 31.58 35.35
N ALA A 599 -16.15 32.83 35.75
CA ALA A 599 -16.30 33.93 34.80
C ALA A 599 -14.99 34.23 34.05
N SER A 600 -13.84 34.07 34.69
CA SER A 600 -12.52 34.21 34.04
C SER A 600 -12.22 33.05 33.08
N THR A 601 -12.54 31.81 33.45
CA THR A 601 -12.33 30.61 32.64
C THR A 601 -13.25 30.61 31.42
N LEU A 602 -14.51 31.05 31.56
CA LEU A 602 -15.43 31.19 30.43
C LEU A 602 -15.05 32.36 29.51
N ARG A 603 -14.61 33.51 30.06
CA ARG A 603 -14.05 34.60 29.24
C ARG A 603 -12.78 34.16 28.52
N HIS A 604 -11.92 33.39 29.19
CA HIS A 604 -10.72 32.82 28.58
C HIS A 604 -11.08 31.82 27.48
N LEU A 605 -12.06 30.95 27.71
CA LEU A 605 -12.58 30.01 26.71
C LEU A 605 -13.16 30.75 25.51
N CYS A 606 -14.03 31.74 25.70
CA CYS A 606 -14.56 32.55 24.61
C CYS A 606 -13.46 33.33 23.87
N ALA A 607 -12.44 33.86 24.56
CA ALA A 607 -11.32 34.55 23.93
C ALA A 607 -10.40 33.59 23.14
N VAL A 608 -10.12 32.40 23.69
CA VAL A 608 -9.33 31.36 23.00
C VAL A 608 -10.09 30.84 21.78
N LEU A 609 -11.40 30.62 21.90
CA LEU A 609 -12.23 30.17 20.80
C LEU A 609 -12.45 31.25 19.73
N ALA A 610 -12.49 32.54 20.10
CA ALA A 610 -12.60 33.65 19.16
C ALA A 610 -11.30 33.92 18.40
N ASN A 611 -10.15 33.65 19.02
CA ASN A 611 -8.82 33.80 18.41
C ASN A 611 -8.36 32.55 17.62
N THR A 612 -9.19 31.50 17.58
CA THR A 612 -8.93 30.27 16.81
C THR A 612 -9.99 30.09 15.72
N ASP A 613 -9.80 29.14 14.82
CA ASP A 613 -10.77 28.78 13.76
C ASP A 613 -12.11 28.21 14.32
N ALA A 614 -12.29 28.22 15.64
CA ALA A 614 -13.46 27.71 16.36
C ALA A 614 -14.59 28.74 16.54
N HIS A 615 -14.66 29.74 15.66
CA HIS A 615 -15.73 30.73 15.63
C HIS A 615 -17.16 30.16 15.65
N PRO A 616 -17.48 29.03 14.98
CA PRO A 616 -18.82 28.44 15.07
C PRO A 616 -19.19 27.98 16.49
N LEU A 617 -18.21 27.50 17.27
CA LEU A 617 -18.42 27.09 18.66
C LEU A 617 -18.67 28.30 19.56
N VAL A 618 -18.01 29.43 19.29
CA VAL A 618 -18.25 30.72 19.99
C VAL A 618 -19.68 31.19 19.78
N LEU A 619 -20.18 31.14 18.53
CA LEU A 619 -21.55 31.56 18.21
C LEU A 619 -22.61 30.73 18.93
N VAL A 620 -22.37 29.42 19.09
CA VAL A 620 -23.29 28.53 19.82
C VAL A 620 -23.24 28.78 21.32
N LEU A 621 -22.05 29.07 21.87
CA LEU A 621 -21.89 29.37 23.29
C LEU A 621 -22.42 30.76 23.68
N ASP A 622 -22.31 31.75 22.80
CA ASP A 622 -22.68 33.14 23.07
C ASP A 622 -23.95 33.59 22.32
N PHE A 623 -24.76 32.65 21.81
CA PHE A 623 -25.95 32.93 20.99
C PHE A 623 -26.93 33.94 21.61
N ASN A 624 -26.99 34.03 22.95
CA ASN A 624 -27.86 34.94 23.70
C ASN A 624 -27.09 36.06 24.45
N GLY A 625 -25.80 36.27 24.18
CA GLY A 625 -24.96 37.20 24.94
C GLY A 625 -24.76 36.80 26.42
N PHE A 626 -24.95 35.51 26.71
CA PHE A 626 -25.01 34.98 28.08
C PHE A 626 -23.68 35.11 28.82
N PHE A 627 -22.55 35.17 28.09
CA PHE A 627 -21.21 35.31 28.66
C PHE A 627 -20.59 36.70 28.43
N THR A 628 -21.15 37.51 27.53
CA THR A 628 -20.68 38.87 27.23
C THR A 628 -21.30 39.95 28.12
N HIS A 629 -22.48 39.70 28.70
CA HIS A 629 -23.22 40.68 29.51
C HIS A 629 -23.36 40.35 31.02
N GLY A 630 -22.80 39.24 31.53
CA GLY A 630 -23.14 38.72 32.88
C GLY A 630 -22.01 38.25 33.79
#